data_AF-A0A7S1E9A8-F1
#
_entry.id   AF-A0A7S1E9A8-F1
#
_cell.length_a   1.000
_cell.length_b   1.000
_cell.length_c   1.000
_cell.angle_alpha   90.00
_cell.angle_beta   90.00
_cell.angle_gamma   90.00
#
_symmetry.space_group_name_H-M   'P 1'
#
loop_
_entity.id
_entity.type
_entity.pdbx_description
1 polymer ?
#
loop_
_entity_poly.entity_id
_entity_poly.type
_entity_poly.pdbx_seq_one_letter_code
_entity_poly.pdbx_strand_id
1 'polypeptide(L)'
;AMGSNWGVPVRTLDQLQMQAFLLHDAFLDVVVQLARLHGGKFRLSSPAEGEEPFAAWEGDEASRSKFKLGGIKSVSSCVAKLDAAYGRDVSMLLDVCRETLYFDTVEALLRCLLALSEDPRVEIVKVKSTMTPSVGGGTNSLLFAGMRFVGVYVRLSGSEE
;
A
#
# COMPACT_ATOMS: atom_id res chain seq x y z
N ALA A 1 22.20 -19.42 -8.78
CA ALA A 1 21.37 -20.08 -7.76
C ALA A 1 21.81 -19.60 -6.40
N MET A 2 21.08 -18.64 -5.83
CA MET A 2 20.95 -18.29 -4.41
C MET A 2 20.02 -17.08 -4.40
N GLY A 3 18.71 -17.34 -4.34
CA GLY A 3 17.73 -16.29 -4.15
C GLY A 3 17.85 -15.81 -2.71
N SER A 4 18.29 -14.57 -2.53
CA SER A 4 18.43 -13.89 -1.24
C SER A 4 17.04 -13.79 -0.61
N ASN A 5 16.71 -14.80 0.21
CA ASN A 5 15.41 -14.96 0.83
C ASN A 5 15.28 -13.94 1.98
N TRP A 6 14.89 -12.72 1.66
CA TRP A 6 14.47 -11.75 2.68
C TRP A 6 13.17 -12.24 3.31
N GLY A 7 13.31 -12.87 4.47
CA GLY A 7 12.17 -13.26 5.30
C GLY A 7 12.43 -14.54 6.07
N VAL A 8 12.99 -14.40 7.28
CA VAL A 8 12.66 -15.38 8.32
C VAL A 8 11.13 -15.31 8.47
N PRO A 9 10.41 -16.46 8.45
CA PRO A 9 8.97 -16.46 8.67
C PRO A 9 8.63 -15.58 9.86
N VAL A 10 7.74 -14.61 9.66
CA VAL A 10 7.33 -13.69 10.71
C VAL A 10 6.54 -14.48 11.74
N ARG A 11 7.07 -14.59 12.96
CA ARG A 11 6.44 -15.37 14.03
C ARG A 11 5.86 -14.50 15.13
N THR A 12 6.28 -13.24 15.22
CA THR A 12 5.84 -12.31 16.25
C THR A 12 5.47 -10.97 15.65
N LEU A 13 4.58 -10.25 16.34
CA LEU A 13 4.16 -8.92 15.93
C LEU A 13 5.34 -7.92 15.99
N ASP A 14 6.24 -8.07 16.96
CA ASP A 14 7.41 -7.21 17.09
C ASP A 14 8.36 -7.34 15.90
N GLN A 15 8.58 -8.58 15.43
CA GLN A 15 9.37 -8.83 14.23
C GLN A 15 8.72 -8.16 13.01
N LEU A 16 7.40 -8.28 12.87
CA LEU A 16 6.66 -7.67 11.77
C LEU A 16 6.74 -6.14 11.80
N GLN A 17 6.57 -5.55 12.98
CA GLN A 17 6.63 -4.11 13.20
C GLN A 17 8.01 -3.56 12.92
N MET A 18 9.07 -4.25 13.37
CA MET A 18 10.45 -3.86 13.08
C MET A 18 10.75 -3.95 11.58
N GLN A 19 10.34 -5.02 10.90
CA GLN A 19 10.49 -5.12 9.45
C GLN A 19 9.73 -4.01 8.72
N ALA A 20 8.50 -3.70 9.14
CA ALA A 20 7.73 -2.60 8.57
C ALA A 20 8.40 -1.24 8.78
N PHE A 21 9.00 -1.01 9.95
CA PHE A 21 9.76 0.21 10.24
C PHE A 21 10.98 0.37 9.34
N LEU A 22 11.78 -0.69 9.19
CA LEU A 22 12.99 -0.67 8.35
C LEU A 22 12.67 -0.51 6.86
N LEU A 23 11.53 -1.03 6.40
CA LEU A 23 11.12 -1.00 5.00
C LEU A 23 10.26 0.21 4.64
N HIS A 24 9.84 1.02 5.61
CA HIS A 24 8.81 2.05 5.38
C HIS A 24 9.25 3.10 4.35
N ASP A 25 10.46 3.63 4.46
CA ASP A 25 10.94 4.67 3.55
C ASP A 25 11.19 4.10 2.14
N ALA A 26 11.80 2.91 2.03
CA ALA A 26 11.97 2.23 0.74
C ALA A 26 10.63 1.92 0.05
N PHE A 27 9.61 1.55 0.83
CA PHE A 27 8.24 1.37 0.33
C PHE A 27 7.67 2.68 -0.18
N LEU A 28 7.83 3.76 0.59
CA LEU A 28 7.30 5.07 0.21
C LEU A 28 7.98 5.60 -1.05
N ASP A 29 9.29 5.40 -1.21
CA ASP A 29 10.03 5.81 -2.41
C ASP A 29 9.47 5.18 -3.68
N VAL A 30 9.16 3.87 -3.64
CA VAL A 30 8.49 3.16 -4.74
C VAL A 30 7.13 3.81 -5.05
N VAL A 31 6.32 4.04 -4.02
CA VAL A 31 4.96 4.59 -4.16
C VAL A 31 4.99 6.01 -4.73
N VAL A 32 5.89 6.87 -4.23
CA VAL A 32 6.06 8.25 -4.69
C VAL A 32 6.54 8.29 -6.13
N GLN A 33 7.51 7.44 -6.50
CA GLN A 33 7.99 7.37 -7.86
C GLN A 33 6.87 6.94 -8.83
N LEU A 34 6.11 5.89 -8.48
CA LEU A 34 4.97 5.43 -9.29
C LEU A 34 3.90 6.52 -9.42
N ALA A 35 3.58 7.22 -8.32
CA ALA A 35 2.63 8.33 -8.33
C ALA A 35 3.07 9.44 -9.29
N ARG A 36 4.34 9.85 -9.22
CA ARG A 36 4.89 10.90 -10.09
C ARG A 36 4.85 10.53 -11.57
N LEU A 37 5.23 9.30 -11.90
CA LEU A 37 5.31 8.85 -13.29
C LEU A 37 3.95 8.62 -13.94
N HIS A 38 2.94 8.23 -13.14
CA HIS A 38 1.65 7.77 -13.67
C HIS A 38 0.45 8.62 -13.23
N GLY A 39 0.69 9.79 -12.63
CA GLY A 39 -0.37 10.74 -12.25
C GLY A 39 -1.15 10.32 -11.01
N GLY A 40 -0.50 9.62 -10.09
CA GLY A 40 -1.04 9.33 -8.76
C GLY A 40 -1.00 10.56 -7.86
N LYS A 41 -2.09 10.76 -7.11
CA LYS A 41 -2.23 11.82 -6.11
C LYS A 41 -2.27 11.24 -4.71
N PHE A 42 -1.82 12.02 -3.74
CA PHE A 42 -1.93 11.73 -2.31
C PHE A 42 -2.98 12.64 -1.67
N ARG A 43 -3.54 12.21 -0.54
CA ARG A 43 -4.49 13.02 0.22
C ARG A 43 -3.78 14.15 0.95
N LEU A 44 -4.34 15.36 0.93
CA LEU A 44 -3.86 16.48 1.72
C LEU A 44 -4.21 16.31 3.21
N SER A 45 -3.30 16.71 4.09
CA SER A 45 -3.48 16.66 5.55
C SER A 45 -4.56 17.62 6.04
N SER A 46 -4.60 18.82 5.45
CA SER A 46 -5.56 19.87 5.77
C SER A 46 -5.87 20.67 4.50
N PRO A 47 -6.74 20.16 3.61
CA PRO A 47 -7.16 20.91 2.43
C PRO A 47 -7.92 22.17 2.85
N ALA A 48 -7.67 23.28 2.17
CA ALA A 48 -8.47 24.48 2.35
C ALA A 48 -9.92 24.27 1.89
N GLU A 49 -10.84 25.10 2.36
CA GLU A 49 -12.23 25.05 1.92
C GLU A 49 -12.32 25.31 0.40
N GLY A 50 -12.87 24.35 -0.35
CA GLY A 50 -12.97 24.41 -1.81
C GLY A 50 -11.73 23.89 -2.58
N GLU A 51 -10.67 23.47 -1.88
CA GLU A 51 -9.50 22.84 -2.51
C GLU A 51 -9.77 21.35 -2.82
N GLU A 52 -9.17 20.83 -3.88
CA GLU A 52 -9.18 19.39 -4.13
C GLU A 52 -8.48 18.67 -2.97
N PRO A 53 -9.10 17.65 -2.34
CA PRO A 53 -8.50 16.97 -1.20
C PRO A 53 -7.31 16.06 -1.56
N PHE A 54 -6.92 16.01 -2.84
CA PHE A 54 -5.85 15.19 -3.37
C PHE A 54 -4.95 16.01 -4.29
N ALA A 55 -3.64 15.87 -4.13
CA ALA A 55 -2.66 16.57 -4.98
C ALA A 55 -1.48 15.66 -5.33
N ALA A 56 -0.80 15.99 -6.43
CA ALA A 56 0.44 15.34 -6.83
C ALA A 56 1.58 15.74 -5.88
N TRP A 57 2.46 14.79 -5.55
CA TRP A 57 3.64 15.07 -4.75
C TRP A 57 4.86 15.26 -5.66
N GLU A 58 5.48 16.43 -5.58
CA GLU A 58 6.65 16.83 -6.39
C GLU A 58 7.99 16.21 -5.93
N GLY A 59 8.04 15.57 -4.76
CA GLY A 59 9.19 14.80 -4.28
C GLY A 59 10.16 15.54 -3.35
N ASP A 60 9.83 16.73 -2.86
CA ASP A 60 10.61 17.41 -1.81
C ASP A 60 10.16 16.96 -0.41
N GLU A 61 11.10 16.64 0.47
CA GLU A 61 10.80 16.22 1.86
C GLU A 61 10.04 17.32 2.62
N ALA A 62 10.27 18.58 2.28
CA ALA A 62 9.55 19.71 2.85
C ALA A 62 8.04 19.68 2.56
N SER A 63 7.62 19.14 1.41
CA SER A 63 6.21 19.00 1.07
C SER A 63 5.56 17.75 1.66
N ARG A 64 6.34 16.79 2.21
CA ARG A 64 5.82 15.56 2.85
C ARG A 64 4.76 15.86 3.92
N SER A 65 4.99 16.92 4.73
CA SER A 65 4.07 17.37 5.79
C SER A 65 2.69 17.82 5.27
N LYS A 66 2.58 18.21 4.00
CA LYS A 66 1.32 18.62 3.36
C LYS A 66 0.41 17.43 3.11
N PHE A 67 0.97 16.24 2.99
CA PHE A 67 0.25 15.02 2.63
C PHE A 67 -0.01 14.13 3.84
N LYS A 68 -1.20 13.53 3.85
CA LYS A 68 -1.58 12.50 4.81
C LYS A 68 -1.11 11.14 4.29
N LEU A 69 0.18 10.90 4.47
CA LEU A 69 0.81 9.63 4.15
C LEU A 69 0.38 8.52 5.13
N GLY A 70 0.29 7.31 4.61
CA GLY A 70 0.06 6.08 5.32
C GLY A 70 1.26 5.71 6.18
N GLY A 71 1.11 5.87 7.48
CA GLY A 71 2.10 5.39 8.44
C GLY A 71 2.00 3.88 8.71
N ILE A 72 2.92 3.41 9.55
CA ILE A 72 2.92 2.05 10.08
C ILE A 72 1.72 1.87 11.00
N LYS A 73 0.97 0.79 10.78
CA LYS A 73 -0.20 0.43 11.57
C LYS A 73 0.20 0.26 13.04
N SER A 74 -0.52 0.91 13.95
CA SER A 74 -0.24 0.78 15.39
C SER A 74 -0.35 -0.67 15.87
N VAL A 75 0.45 -1.02 16.88
CA VAL A 75 0.43 -2.34 17.53
C VAL A 75 -0.98 -2.71 17.98
N SER A 76 -1.71 -1.79 18.62
CA SER A 76 -3.09 -2.01 19.06
C SER A 76 -4.04 -2.36 17.92
N SER A 77 -3.93 -1.66 16.79
CA SER A 77 -4.73 -1.94 15.59
C SER A 77 -4.34 -3.26 14.93
N CYS A 78 -3.06 -3.65 15.01
CA CYS A 78 -2.59 -4.95 14.53
C CYS A 78 -3.20 -6.09 15.35
N VAL A 79 -3.12 -6.01 16.69
CA VAL A 79 -3.69 -7.01 17.61
C VAL A 79 -5.20 -7.16 17.37
N ALA A 80 -5.94 -6.05 17.33
CA ALA A 80 -7.38 -6.08 17.09
C ALA A 80 -7.73 -6.79 15.76
N LYS A 81 -6.95 -6.56 14.70
CA LYS A 81 -7.17 -7.20 13.40
C LYS A 81 -6.79 -8.69 13.40
N LEU A 82 -5.72 -9.05 14.10
CA LEU A 82 -5.29 -10.44 14.26
C LEU A 82 -6.34 -11.28 14.99
N ASP A 83 -6.91 -10.74 16.07
CA ASP A 83 -7.96 -11.40 16.84
C ASP A 83 -9.27 -11.50 16.02
N ALA A 84 -9.63 -10.46 15.27
CA ALA A 84 -10.89 -10.43 14.54
C ALA A 84 -10.90 -11.26 13.24
N ALA A 85 -9.77 -11.40 12.55
CA ALA A 85 -9.76 -11.90 11.16
C ALA A 85 -8.75 -13.02 10.87
N TYR A 86 -7.71 -13.20 11.68
CA TYR A 86 -6.57 -14.06 11.32
C TYR A 86 -6.22 -15.11 12.38
N GLY A 87 -7.04 -15.29 13.42
CA GLY A 87 -6.80 -16.31 14.45
C GLY A 87 -5.43 -16.17 15.11
N ARG A 88 -4.92 -14.94 15.23
CA ARG A 88 -3.57 -14.60 15.74
C ARG A 88 -2.39 -15.03 14.88
N ASP A 89 -2.62 -15.47 13.65
CA ASP A 89 -1.53 -15.70 12.68
C ASP A 89 -0.98 -14.38 12.16
N VAL A 90 0.20 -14.00 12.65
CA VAL A 90 0.89 -12.75 12.30
C VAL A 90 1.29 -12.71 10.83
N SER A 91 1.59 -13.86 10.21
CA SER A 91 2.02 -13.93 8.82
C SER A 91 0.94 -13.47 7.82
N MET A 92 -0.32 -13.44 8.26
CA MET A 92 -1.47 -13.02 7.47
C MET A 92 -1.71 -11.50 7.50
N LEU A 93 -0.96 -10.75 8.32
CA LEU A 93 -1.12 -9.30 8.47
C LEU A 93 -0.32 -8.53 7.42
N LEU A 94 -0.93 -8.33 6.24
CA LEU A 94 -0.26 -7.75 5.06
C LEU A 94 -0.40 -6.22 4.93
N ASP A 95 -1.08 -5.53 5.85
CA ASP A 95 -1.38 -4.09 5.75
C ASP A 95 -0.80 -3.30 6.94
N VAL A 96 0.39 -3.71 7.39
CA VAL A 96 1.15 -3.01 8.43
C VAL A 96 1.76 -1.73 7.87
N CYS A 97 2.42 -1.82 6.72
CA CYS A 97 2.80 -0.67 5.91
C CYS A 97 1.85 -0.60 4.71
N ARG A 98 1.25 0.56 4.46
CA ARG A 98 0.28 0.72 3.37
C ARG A 98 0.25 2.17 2.91
N GLU A 99 -0.03 2.34 1.63
CA GLU A 99 -0.34 3.66 1.07
C GLU A 99 -1.54 3.63 0.15
N THR A 100 -2.13 4.81 -0.08
CA THR A 100 -3.26 4.99 -1.01
C THR A 100 -2.93 6.04 -2.06
N LEU A 101 -2.98 5.64 -3.32
CA LEU A 101 -2.91 6.55 -4.46
C LEU A 101 -4.31 6.78 -5.04
N TYR A 102 -4.56 8.03 -5.41
CA TYR A 102 -5.79 8.47 -6.06
C TYR A 102 -5.49 8.84 -7.51
N PHE A 103 -6.38 8.45 -8.41
CA PHE A 103 -6.24 8.71 -9.84
C PHE A 103 -7.52 9.32 -10.38
N ASP A 104 -7.38 10.33 -11.25
CA ASP A 104 -8.53 10.98 -11.89
C ASP A 104 -9.17 10.09 -12.95
N THR A 105 -8.40 9.15 -13.53
CA THR A 105 -8.87 8.25 -14.59
C THR A 105 -8.49 6.80 -14.32
N VAL A 106 -9.33 5.88 -14.80
CA VAL A 106 -9.05 4.43 -14.77
C VAL A 106 -7.82 4.10 -15.62
N GLU A 107 -7.60 4.83 -16.72
CA GLU A 107 -6.42 4.65 -17.57
C GLU A 107 -5.11 4.93 -16.81
N ALA A 108 -5.06 6.02 -16.04
CA ALA A 108 -3.89 6.35 -15.21
C ALA A 108 -3.63 5.27 -14.15
N LEU A 109 -4.69 4.78 -13.49
CA LEU A 109 -4.60 3.63 -12.58
C LEU A 109 -4.01 2.39 -13.28
N LEU A 110 -4.49 2.03 -14.46
CA LEU A 110 -4.00 0.86 -15.20
C LEU A 110 -2.53 1.01 -15.60
N ARG A 111 -2.11 2.20 -16.06
CA ARG A 111 -0.69 2.48 -16.34
C ARG A 111 0.18 2.32 -15.10
N CYS A 112 -0.26 2.83 -13.95
CA CYS A 112 0.46 2.68 -12.70
C CYS A 112 0.57 1.21 -12.26
N LEU A 113 -0.49 0.41 -12.43
CA LEU A 113 -0.48 -1.01 -12.10
C LEU A 113 0.46 -1.82 -13.01
N LEU A 114 0.49 -1.51 -14.31
CA LEU A 114 1.43 -2.12 -15.24
C LEU A 114 2.87 -1.79 -14.85
N ALA A 115 3.17 -0.51 -14.59
CA ALA A 115 4.50 -0.09 -14.15
C ALA A 115 4.92 -0.75 -12.83
N LEU A 116 4.00 -0.87 -11.86
CA LEU A 116 4.26 -1.60 -10.62
C LEU A 116 4.60 -3.08 -10.86
N SER A 117 3.99 -3.72 -11.87
CA SER A 117 4.28 -5.11 -12.22
C SER A 117 5.63 -5.30 -12.93
N GLU A 118 6.19 -4.22 -13.46
CA GLU A 118 7.49 -4.19 -14.15
C GLU A 118 8.62 -3.65 -13.24
N ASP A 119 8.30 -3.15 -12.04
CA ASP A 119 9.28 -2.58 -11.12
C ASP A 119 10.13 -3.70 -10.46
N PRO A 120 11.45 -3.73 -10.69
CA PRO A 120 12.31 -4.81 -10.17
C PRO A 120 12.45 -4.79 -8.64
N ARG A 121 12.10 -3.69 -7.97
CA ARG A 121 12.15 -3.58 -6.51
C ARG A 121 10.94 -4.25 -5.84
N VAL A 122 9.97 -4.72 -6.63
CA VAL A 122 8.68 -5.13 -6.11
C VAL A 122 8.25 -6.47 -6.68
N GLU A 123 7.77 -7.35 -5.80
CA GLU A 123 7.06 -8.56 -6.17
C GLU A 123 5.58 -8.42 -5.77
N ILE A 124 4.66 -8.55 -6.72
CA ILE A 124 3.22 -8.55 -6.42
C ILE A 124 2.83 -9.91 -5.82
N VAL A 125 2.46 -9.89 -4.55
CA VAL A 125 2.07 -11.10 -3.79
C VAL A 125 0.57 -11.38 -3.93
N LYS A 126 -0.25 -10.33 -3.97
CA LYS A 126 -1.71 -10.46 -4.05
C LYS A 126 -2.34 -9.22 -4.66
N VAL A 127 -3.39 -9.44 -5.46
CA VAL A 127 -4.26 -8.37 -5.96
C VAL A 127 -5.68 -8.62 -5.48
N LYS A 128 -6.34 -7.55 -5.03
CA LYS A 128 -7.73 -7.52 -4.60
C LYS A 128 -8.44 -6.39 -5.33
N SER A 129 -9.47 -6.68 -6.11
CA SER A 129 -10.26 -5.66 -6.82
C SER A 129 -11.70 -5.66 -6.34
N THR A 130 -12.28 -4.46 -6.17
CA THR A 130 -13.73 -4.25 -5.97
C THR A 130 -14.36 -3.52 -7.15
N MET A 131 -13.66 -3.42 -8.28
CA MET A 131 -14.15 -2.71 -9.47
C MET A 131 -15.37 -3.40 -10.12
N THR A 132 -15.51 -4.71 -9.92
CA THR A 132 -16.62 -5.52 -10.42
C THR A 132 -17.42 -6.11 -9.26
N PRO A 133 -18.76 -6.10 -9.31
CA PRO A 133 -19.58 -6.87 -8.38
C PRO A 133 -19.33 -8.36 -8.62
N SER A 134 -18.73 -9.06 -7.65
CA SER A 134 -18.55 -10.50 -7.79
C SER A 134 -19.88 -11.22 -7.48
N VAL A 135 -20.37 -12.04 -8.40
CA VAL A 135 -21.56 -12.89 -8.21
C VAL A 135 -21.22 -14.22 -7.50
N GLY A 136 -19.94 -14.48 -7.19
CA GLY A 136 -19.50 -15.76 -6.61
C GLY A 136 -18.25 -15.68 -5.73
N GLY A 137 -18.40 -15.16 -4.50
CA GLY A 137 -17.41 -15.33 -3.43
C GLY A 137 -16.14 -14.47 -3.52
N GLY A 138 -16.01 -13.61 -4.52
CA GLY A 138 -14.96 -12.59 -4.59
C GLY A 138 -15.26 -11.39 -3.70
N THR A 139 -14.31 -10.45 -3.63
CA THR A 139 -14.53 -9.22 -2.87
C THR A 139 -15.60 -8.37 -3.58
N ASN A 140 -16.77 -8.21 -2.96
CA ASN A 140 -17.87 -7.44 -3.53
C ASN A 140 -17.81 -5.97 -3.06
N SER A 141 -17.96 -5.00 -3.97
CA SER A 141 -18.05 -3.56 -3.66
C SER A 141 -19.19 -3.22 -2.70
N LEU A 142 -20.25 -4.05 -2.64
CA LEU A 142 -21.34 -3.93 -1.67
C LEU A 142 -20.86 -4.06 -0.22
N LEU A 143 -19.81 -4.86 0.04
CA LEU A 143 -19.20 -4.99 1.37
C LEU A 143 -18.41 -3.75 1.79
N PHE A 144 -18.16 -2.83 0.85
CA PHE A 144 -17.39 -1.60 1.07
C PHE A 144 -18.24 -0.35 0.84
N ALA A 145 -19.55 -0.44 1.09
CA ALA A 145 -20.50 0.67 0.89
C ALA A 145 -20.43 1.29 -0.53
N GLY A 146 -20.12 0.48 -1.54
CA GLY A 146 -19.98 0.93 -2.94
C GLY A 146 -18.60 1.45 -3.32
N MET A 147 -17.62 1.49 -2.39
CA MET A 147 -16.26 1.91 -2.72
C MET A 147 -15.60 0.96 -3.73
N ARG A 148 -14.96 1.56 -4.74
CA ARG A 148 -14.25 0.87 -5.81
C ARG A 148 -12.76 1.15 -5.71
N PHE A 149 -11.97 0.10 -5.57
CA PHE A 149 -10.53 0.21 -5.45
C PHE A 149 -9.85 -1.08 -5.94
N VAL A 150 -8.54 -0.96 -6.18
CA VAL A 150 -7.64 -2.09 -6.36
C VAL A 150 -6.62 -2.04 -5.22
N GLY A 151 -6.61 -3.06 -4.37
CA GLY A 151 -5.58 -3.27 -3.36
C GLY A 151 -4.51 -4.20 -3.92
N VAL A 152 -3.27 -3.71 -4.00
CA VAL A 152 -2.11 -4.50 -4.39
C VAL A 152 -1.24 -4.70 -3.16
N TYR A 153 -0.92 -5.95 -2.87
CA TYR A 153 -0.04 -6.33 -1.77
C TYR A 153 1.28 -6.75 -2.38
N VAL A 154 2.35 -6.16 -1.89
CA VAL A 154 3.66 -6.29 -2.48
C VAL A 154 4.68 -6.74 -1.44
N ARG A 155 5.72 -7.41 -1.92
CA ARG A 155 6.96 -7.66 -1.19
C ARG A 155 8.04 -6.80 -1.84
N LEU A 156 8.82 -6.10 -1.03
CA LEU A 156 9.99 -5.38 -1.53
C LEU A 156 11.15 -6.37 -1.69
N SER A 157 11.76 -6.35 -2.86
CA SER A 157 13.03 -7.02 -3.15
C SER A 157 14.15 -6.07 -2.72
N GLY A 158 15.02 -6.49 -1.80
CA GLY A 158 16.21 -5.71 -1.47
C GLY A 158 17.09 -5.56 -2.71
N SER A 159 17.54 -4.35 -3.04
CA SER A 159 18.65 -4.14 -3.96
C SER A 159 19.93 -4.59 -3.27
N GLU A 160 20.65 -5.53 -3.87
CA GLU A 160 22.05 -5.75 -3.54
C GLU A 160 22.81 -4.48 -3.97
N GLU A 161 23.30 -3.71 -3.00
CA GLU A 161 24.55 -2.96 -3.16
C GLU A 161 25.68 -3.78 -2.53
#